data_AF-A0A6G6ZZ19-F1
#
_entry.id   AF-A0A6G6ZZ19-F1
#
_cell.length_a   1.000
_cell.length_b   1.000
_cell.length_c   1.000
_cell.angle_alpha   90.00
_cell.angle_beta   90.00
_cell.angle_gamma   90.00
#
_symmetry.space_group_name_H-M   'P 1'
#
loop_
_entity.id
_entity.type
_entity.pdbx_description
1 polymer ?
#
loop_
_entity_poly.entity_id
_entity_poly.type
_entity_poly.pdbx_seq_one_letter_code
_entity_poly.pdbx_strand_id
1 'polypeptide(L)'
;MSMLVPIDPWRTDLIQVLDEASLLMAQAYQRLGDRVPPEHALAQAGLEHGREIVLDYLEHNEAGLAFEHLRYMIEEPPLVLSESAQCALLRIARYLGQAPA
;
A
#
# COMPACT_ATOMS: atom_id res chain seq x y z
N MET A 1 -10.25 29.88 -15.27
CA MET A 1 -10.56 28.57 -15.85
C MET A 1 -9.87 27.53 -14.99
N SER A 2 -10.62 26.80 -14.15
CA SER A 2 -10.05 25.71 -13.36
C SER A 2 -9.49 24.66 -14.30
N MET A 3 -8.21 24.33 -14.15
CA MET A 3 -7.66 23.10 -14.71
C MET A 3 -8.35 21.97 -13.95
N LEU A 4 -9.14 21.17 -14.68
CA LEU A 4 -9.52 19.85 -14.21
C LEU A 4 -8.21 19.08 -14.02
N VAL A 5 -7.79 18.90 -12.78
CA VAL A 5 -6.73 17.94 -12.45
C VAL A 5 -7.20 16.61 -13.04
N PRO A 6 -6.48 15.99 -13.99
CA PRO A 6 -6.83 14.65 -14.42
C PRO A 6 -6.90 13.81 -13.16
N ILE A 7 -8.02 13.13 -12.91
CA ILE A 7 -8.02 12.09 -11.88
C ILE A 7 -7.06 11.03 -12.41
N ASP A 8 -5.84 11.10 -11.91
CA ASP A 8 -4.77 10.18 -12.20
C ASP A 8 -5.27 8.77 -11.88
N PRO A 9 -5.54 7.92 -12.90
CA PRO A 9 -6.19 6.63 -12.67
C PRO A 9 -5.36 5.71 -11.76
N TRP A 10 -4.03 5.88 -11.79
CA TRP A 10 -3.10 5.18 -10.89
C TRP A 10 -3.28 5.57 -9.43
N ARG A 11 -3.69 6.81 -9.12
CA ARG A 11 -3.90 7.26 -7.73
C ARG A 11 -5.14 6.59 -7.16
N THR A 12 -6.22 6.47 -7.94
CA THR A 12 -7.41 5.71 -7.54
C THR A 12 -7.08 4.24 -7.32
N ASP A 13 -6.32 3.63 -8.24
CA ASP A 13 -5.85 2.25 -8.10
C ASP A 13 -5.00 2.07 -6.83
N LEU A 14 -4.10 3.01 -6.55
CA LEU A 14 -3.22 2.95 -5.38
C LEU A 14 -4.02 3.05 -4.08
N ILE A 15 -4.98 3.99 -4.00
CA ILE A 15 -5.86 4.11 -2.83
C ILE A 15 -6.71 2.86 -2.65
N GLN A 16 -7.24 2.26 -3.72
CA GLN A 16 -7.99 1.00 -3.65
C GLN A 16 -7.15 -0.11 -3.01
N VAL A 17 -5.91 -0.31 -3.49
CA VAL A 17 -5.03 -1.34 -2.96
C VAL A 17 -4.62 -1.02 -1.52
N LEU A 18 -4.35 0.25 -1.21
CA LEU A 18 -3.99 0.71 0.12
C LEU A 18 -5.11 0.45 1.13
N ASP A 19 -6.36 0.71 0.78
CA ASP A 19 -7.52 0.46 1.63
C ASP A 19 -7.64 -1.04 1.96
N GLU A 20 -7.49 -1.91 0.98
CA GLU A 20 -7.53 -3.36 1.18
C GLU A 20 -6.35 -3.85 2.03
N ALA A 21 -5.11 -3.44 1.69
CA ALA A 21 -3.92 -3.80 2.45
C ALA A 21 -4.00 -3.32 3.91
N SER A 22 -4.51 -2.10 4.14
CA SER A 22 -4.70 -1.54 5.48
C SER A 22 -5.70 -2.37 6.29
N LEU A 23 -6.81 -2.80 5.68
CA LEU A 23 -7.79 -3.67 6.34
C LEU A 23 -7.17 -5.03 6.72
N LEU A 24 -6.43 -5.65 5.82
CA LEU A 24 -5.75 -6.93 6.08
C LEU A 24 -4.67 -6.80 7.15
N MET A 25 -3.94 -5.68 7.18
CA MET A 25 -3.00 -5.35 8.26
C MET A 25 -3.69 -5.21 9.61
N ALA A 26 -4.75 -4.43 9.69
CA ALA A 26 -5.51 -4.30 10.93
C ALA A 26 -5.96 -5.67 11.45
N GLN A 27 -6.47 -6.54 10.58
CA GLN A 27 -6.85 -7.91 10.94
C GLN A 27 -5.66 -8.79 11.36
N ALA A 28 -4.48 -8.59 10.76
CA ALA A 28 -3.28 -9.33 11.11
C ALA A 28 -2.75 -8.91 12.49
N TYR A 29 -2.67 -7.61 12.78
CA TYR A 29 -2.35 -7.09 14.11
C TYR A 29 -3.36 -7.55 15.17
N GLN A 30 -4.66 -7.48 14.87
CA GLN A 30 -5.71 -7.97 15.78
C GLN A 30 -5.55 -9.47 16.13
N ARG A 31 -5.12 -10.30 15.17
CA ARG A 31 -4.89 -11.74 15.41
C ARG A 31 -3.69 -12.02 16.31
N LEU A 32 -2.70 -11.15 16.34
CA LEU A 32 -1.54 -11.27 17.23
C LEU A 32 -1.82 -10.70 18.64
N GLY A 33 -2.80 -9.81 18.76
CA GLY A 33 -3.17 -9.18 20.03
C GLY A 33 -2.23 -8.03 20.41
N ASP A 34 -2.12 -7.73 21.70
CA ASP A 34 -1.48 -6.52 22.23
C ASP A 34 0.04 -6.44 22.01
N ARG A 35 0.68 -7.54 21.61
CA ARG A 35 2.14 -7.60 21.41
C ARG A 35 2.49 -8.42 20.19
N VAL A 36 3.14 -7.78 19.24
CA VAL A 36 3.78 -8.44 18.10
C VAL A 36 5.17 -8.93 18.54
N PRO A 37 5.49 -10.23 18.39
CA PRO A 37 6.82 -10.74 18.70
C PRO A 37 7.90 -10.05 17.84
N PRO A 38 9.09 -9.72 18.38
CA PRO A 38 10.13 -9.00 17.63
C PRO A 38 10.60 -9.69 16.35
N GLU A 39 10.54 -11.02 16.31
CA GLU A 39 10.89 -11.85 15.15
C GLU A 39 9.77 -12.00 14.11
N HIS A 40 8.57 -11.49 14.42
CA HIS A 40 7.42 -11.57 13.51
C HIS A 40 7.52 -10.50 12.42
N ALA A 41 7.09 -10.81 11.19
CA ALA A 41 7.11 -9.86 10.06
C ALA A 41 6.44 -8.51 10.38
N LEU A 42 5.30 -8.53 11.08
CA LEU A 42 4.61 -7.30 11.52
C LEU A 42 5.36 -6.43 12.55
N ALA A 43 6.46 -6.91 13.14
CA ALA A 43 7.32 -6.10 13.99
C ALA A 43 8.27 -5.20 13.19
N GLN A 44 8.34 -5.36 11.86
CA GLN A 44 9.17 -4.52 11.03
C GLN A 44 8.67 -3.07 11.03
N ALA A 45 9.63 -2.15 11.00
CA ALA A 45 9.36 -0.72 11.07
C ALA A 45 8.47 -0.27 9.89
N GLY A 46 7.54 0.64 10.17
CA GLY A 46 6.69 1.25 9.14
C GLY A 46 5.51 0.39 8.67
N LEU A 47 5.27 -0.80 9.24
CA LEU A 47 4.08 -1.59 8.92
C LEU A 47 2.84 -1.15 9.70
N GLU A 48 2.98 -0.88 11.01
CA GLU A 48 1.86 -0.50 11.89
C GLU A 48 1.18 0.79 11.42
N HIS A 49 1.98 1.77 11.02
CA HIS A 49 1.53 3.06 10.47
C HIS A 49 1.69 3.14 8.95
N GLY A 50 1.77 1.99 8.26
CA GLY A 50 2.11 1.95 6.84
C GLY A 50 1.15 2.76 5.96
N ARG A 51 -0.13 2.80 6.31
CA ARG A 51 -1.12 3.64 5.62
C ARG A 51 -0.76 5.12 5.63
N GLU A 52 -0.44 5.64 6.81
CA GLU A 52 -0.12 7.06 7.00
C GLU A 52 1.15 7.41 6.22
N ILE A 53 2.14 6.53 6.22
CA ILE A 53 3.38 6.68 5.45
C ILE A 53 3.10 6.74 3.94
N VAL A 54 2.28 5.83 3.40
CA VAL A 54 1.92 5.85 1.98
C VAL A 54 1.19 7.14 1.60
N LEU A 55 0.24 7.58 2.43
CA LEU A 55 -0.50 8.81 2.18
C LEU A 55 0.40 10.05 2.24
N ASP A 56 1.33 10.11 3.18
CA ASP A 56 2.32 11.19 3.30
C ASP A 56 3.19 11.30 2.04
N TYR A 57 3.69 10.17 1.51
CA TYR A 57 4.41 10.15 0.23
C TYR A 57 3.55 10.66 -0.94
N LEU A 58 2.26 10.31 -1.00
CA LEU A 58 1.36 10.81 -2.05
C LEU A 58 1.09 12.32 -1.95
N GLU A 59 1.03 12.86 -0.74
CA GLU A 59 0.87 14.30 -0.49
C GLU A 59 2.11 15.08 -0.91
N HIS A 60 3.30 14.48 -0.79
CA HIS A 60 4.57 15.06 -1.20
C HIS A 60 4.93 14.79 -2.68
N ASN A 61 4.02 14.22 -3.48
CA ASN A 61 4.23 13.85 -4.89
C ASN A 61 5.31 12.77 -5.12
N GLU A 62 5.57 11.94 -4.12
CA GLU A 62 6.55 10.87 -4.14
C GLU A 62 5.90 9.53 -4.50
N ALA A 63 5.27 9.47 -5.68
CA ALA A 63 4.45 8.31 -6.11
C ALA A 63 5.23 6.98 -6.14
N GLY A 64 6.52 7.01 -6.47
CA GLY A 64 7.38 5.83 -6.43
C GLY A 64 7.56 5.29 -5.02
N LEU A 65 7.85 6.16 -4.04
CA LEU A 65 8.01 5.78 -2.63
C LEU A 65 6.68 5.30 -2.02
N ALA A 66 5.57 5.96 -2.38
CA ALA A 66 4.23 5.52 -1.98
C ALA A 66 3.95 4.09 -2.46
N PHE A 67 4.29 3.77 -3.70
CA PHE A 67 4.07 2.44 -4.27
C PHE A 67 5.05 1.39 -3.71
N GLU A 68 6.32 1.74 -3.49
CA GLU A 68 7.31 0.89 -2.82
C GLU A 68 6.88 0.53 -1.40
N HIS A 69 6.43 1.51 -0.61
CA HIS A 69 5.96 1.25 0.75
C HIS A 69 4.68 0.42 0.77
N LEU A 70 3.76 0.66 -0.17
CA LEU A 70 2.58 -0.18 -0.33
C LEU A 70 2.96 -1.64 -0.65
N ARG A 71 3.91 -1.87 -1.55
CA ARG A 71 4.42 -3.22 -1.84
C ARG A 71 5.05 -3.86 -0.62
N TYR A 72 5.86 -3.11 0.13
CA TYR A 72 6.42 -3.58 1.39
C TYR A 72 5.34 -4.02 2.39
N MET A 73 4.26 -3.26 2.55
CA MET A 73 3.12 -3.65 3.39
C MET A 73 2.45 -4.97 2.96
N ILE A 74 2.54 -5.31 1.68
CA ILE A 74 1.91 -6.51 1.11
C ILE A 74 2.87 -7.70 1.16
N GLU A 75 4.12 -7.51 0.77
CA GLU A 75 5.11 -8.57 0.56
C GLU A 75 5.71 -9.08 1.88
N GLU A 76 5.95 -8.19 2.85
CA GLU A 76 6.61 -8.54 4.13
C GLU A 76 5.75 -9.46 5.02
N PRO A 77 4.45 -9.17 5.27
CA PRO A 77 3.53 -10.04 6.00
C PRO A 77 2.70 -10.99 5.10
N PRO A 78 3.28 -11.46 4.00
CA PRO A 78 2.64 -11.94 2.76
C PRO A 78 1.09 -11.84 2.70
N LEU A 79 0.57 -10.65 2.46
CA LEU A 79 -0.87 -10.42 2.33
C LEU A 79 -1.44 -11.02 1.05
N VAL A 80 -2.57 -11.70 1.19
CA VAL A 80 -3.35 -12.21 0.06
C VAL A 80 -4.40 -11.17 -0.32
N LEU A 81 -4.14 -10.43 -1.39
CA LEU A 81 -5.05 -9.44 -1.95
C LEU A 81 -6.11 -10.06 -2.84
N SER A 82 -7.23 -9.36 -3.01
CA SER A 82 -8.26 -9.66 -4.00
C SER A 82 -7.71 -9.55 -5.42
N GLU A 83 -8.33 -10.27 -6.36
CA GLU A 83 -7.99 -10.18 -7.79
C GLU A 83 -8.08 -8.74 -8.31
N SER A 84 -9.04 -7.97 -7.78
CA SER A 84 -9.24 -6.57 -8.15
C SER A 84 -8.06 -5.68 -7.74
N ALA A 85 -7.53 -5.87 -6.54
CA ALA A 85 -6.37 -5.15 -6.03
C ALA A 85 -5.07 -5.60 -6.69
N GLN A 86 -4.93 -6.90 -6.99
CA GLN A 86 -3.81 -7.40 -7.79
C GLN A 86 -3.80 -6.78 -9.20
N CYS A 87 -4.94 -6.71 -9.87
CA CYS A 87 -5.07 -6.02 -11.15
C CYS A 87 -4.73 -4.52 -11.05
N ALA A 88 -5.12 -3.87 -9.95
CA ALA A 88 -4.78 -2.46 -9.69
C ALA A 88 -3.26 -2.27 -9.49
N LEU A 89 -2.60 -3.13 -8.70
CA LEU A 89 -1.14 -3.13 -8.54
C LEU A 89 -0.40 -3.18 -9.88
N LEU A 90 -0.83 -4.06 -10.79
CA LEU A 90 -0.23 -4.19 -12.11
C LEU A 90 -0.39 -2.90 -12.95
N ARG A 91 -1.54 -2.23 -12.85
CA ARG A 91 -1.76 -0.94 -13.53
C ARG A 91 -0.89 0.17 -12.95
N ILE A 92 -0.75 0.23 -11.63
CA ILE A 92 0.12 1.20 -10.95
C ILE A 92 1.58 1.00 -11.37
N ALA A 93 2.08 -0.25 -11.30
CA ALA A 93 3.45 -0.59 -11.69
C ALA A 93 3.74 -0.16 -13.13
N ARG A 94 2.84 -0.48 -14.06
CA ARG A 94 2.94 -0.07 -15.46
C ARG A 94 2.97 1.45 -15.62
N TYR A 95 2.16 2.18 -14.87
CA TYR A 95 2.12 3.64 -14.92
C TYR A 95 3.42 4.26 -14.41
N LEU A 96 3.94 3.76 -13.28
CA LEU A 96 5.17 4.26 -12.66
C LEU A 96 6.45 3.76 -13.35
N GLY A 97 6.35 2.92 -14.38
CA GLY A 97 7.50 2.33 -15.06
C GLY A 97 8.27 1.31 -14.21
N GLN A 98 7.61 0.73 -13.20
CA GLN A 98 8.19 -0.28 -12.33
C GLN A 98 7.79 -1.70 -12.78
N ALA A 99 8.62 -2.69 -12.45
CA ALA A 99 8.32 -4.08 -12.78
C ALA A 99 7.13 -4.59 -11.94
N PRO A 100 6.20 -5.37 -12.55
CA PRO A 100 5.20 -6.09 -11.77
C PRO A 100 5.90 -7.09 -10.85
N ALA A 101 5.46 -7.17 -9.60
CA ALA A 101 5.91 -8.15 -8.61
C ALA A 101 5.62 -9.57 -9.07
#